data_AF-A0A9D9IRS3-F1
#
_entry.id   AF-A0A9D9IRS3-F1
#
_cell.length_a   1.000
_cell.length_b   1.000
_cell.length_c   1.000
_cell.angle_alpha   90.00
_cell.angle_beta   90.00
_cell.angle_gamma   90.00
#
_symmetry.space_group_name_H-M   'P 1'
#
loop_
_entity.id
_entity.type
_entity.pdbx_description
1 polymer ?
#
loop_
_entity_poly.entity_id
_entity_poly.type
_entity_poly.pdbx_seq_one_letter_code
_entity_poly.pdbx_strand_id
1 'polypeptide(L)'
;MAIINRARVIRPSSRQETSSYKVDIKNRDENDDLCVTVTHESNPGFHKKFYFSAKQLHEKKSLHFDWNGKSVVWKGGIIPTKIL
;
A
#
# COMPACT_ATOMS: atom_id res chain seq x y z
N MET A 1 4.83 -19.17 6.47
CA MET A 1 3.88 -18.53 5.54
C MET A 1 2.74 -17.93 6.36
N ALA A 2 2.81 -16.63 6.55
CA ALA A 2 1.81 -15.83 7.25
C ALA A 2 1.39 -14.64 6.36
N ILE A 3 0.33 -13.94 6.75
CA ILE A 3 -0.07 -12.66 6.14
C ILE A 3 0.40 -11.53 7.04
N ILE A 4 1.35 -10.74 6.56
CA ILE A 4 1.81 -9.53 7.26
C ILE A 4 0.82 -8.40 6.98
N ASN A 5 0.32 -7.78 8.04
CA ASN A 5 -0.58 -6.63 7.93
C ASN A 5 0.22 -5.33 8.08
N ARG A 6 0.02 -4.40 7.14
CA ARG A 6 0.56 -3.03 7.19
C ARG A 6 -0.56 -2.03 7.00
N ALA A 7 -0.41 -0.87 7.59
CA ALA A 7 -1.35 0.23 7.43
C ALA A 7 -0.63 1.48 6.93
N ARG A 8 -1.27 2.25 6.06
CA ARG A 8 -0.80 3.56 5.64
C ARG A 8 -1.96 4.56 5.61
N VAL A 9 -1.75 5.69 6.25
CA VAL A 9 -2.70 6.81 6.20
C VAL A 9 -2.25 7.78 5.12
N ILE A 10 -3.17 8.12 4.22
CA ILE A 10 -3.05 9.20 3.25
C ILE A 10 -3.28 10.50 4.02
N ARG A 11 -2.24 11.33 4.04
CA ARG A 11 -2.21 12.66 4.65
C ARG A 11 -1.75 13.64 3.58
N PRO A 12 -2.67 14.14 2.73
CA PRO A 12 -2.31 15.03 1.64
C PRO A 12 -1.69 16.30 2.21
N SER A 13 -0.52 16.68 1.71
CA SER A 13 0.06 17.97 2.03
C SER A 13 -0.64 19.04 1.21
N SER A 14 -1.14 20.09 1.85
CA SER A 14 -1.71 21.26 1.16
C SER A 14 -0.69 21.99 0.26
N ARG A 15 0.61 21.66 0.39
CA ARG A 15 1.71 22.23 -0.39
C ARG A 15 2.08 21.43 -1.64
N GLN A 16 1.46 20.27 -1.88
CA GLN A 16 1.79 19.40 -3.01
C GLN A 16 0.53 18.95 -3.74
N GLU A 17 0.51 19.19 -5.06
CA GLU A 17 -0.60 18.83 -5.95
C GLU A 17 -0.83 17.31 -6.02
N THR A 18 0.24 16.52 -5.83
CA THR A 18 0.19 15.06 -5.71
C THR A 18 1.08 14.60 -4.55
N SER A 19 0.61 13.61 -3.80
CA SER A 19 1.36 13.01 -2.69
C SER A 19 1.73 11.57 -3.02
N SER A 20 3.02 11.25 -2.91
CA SER A 20 3.53 9.87 -3.00
C SER A 20 3.72 9.27 -1.61
N TYR A 21 3.27 8.03 -1.46
CA TYR A 21 3.28 7.29 -0.21
C TYR A 21 4.15 6.04 -0.33
N LYS A 22 4.70 5.62 0.81
CA LYS A 22 5.55 4.44 0.94
C LYS A 22 5.03 3.54 2.05
N VAL A 23 5.09 2.23 1.82
CA VAL A 23 4.85 1.18 2.82
C VAL A 23 6.13 0.35 2.92
N ASP A 24 6.77 0.37 4.09
CA ASP A 24 7.97 -0.41 4.35
C ASP A 24 7.64 -1.89 4.61
N ILE A 25 8.35 -2.79 3.94
CA ILE A 25 8.20 -4.25 4.05
C ILE A 25 9.55 -4.98 4.23
N LYS A 26 10.61 -4.23 4.58
CA LYS A 26 12.02 -4.68 4.67
C LYS A 26 12.33 -5.85 5.62
N ASN A 27 11.40 -6.25 6.48
CA ASN A 27 11.56 -7.35 7.46
C ASN A 27 10.51 -8.46 7.27
N ARG A 28 10.02 -8.64 6.05
CA ARG A 28 9.06 -9.69 5.68
C ARG A 28 9.85 -10.94 5.26
N ASP A 29 9.42 -12.12 5.67
CA ASP A 29 9.94 -13.38 5.10
C ASP A 29 9.59 -13.45 3.60
N GLU A 30 10.46 -14.03 2.78
CA GLU A 30 10.24 -14.09 1.33
C GLU A 30 8.93 -14.81 0.96
N ASN A 31 8.46 -15.71 1.82
CA ASN A 31 7.26 -16.52 1.64
C ASN A 31 5.99 -15.92 2.26
N ASP A 32 6.07 -14.78 2.94
CA ASP A 32 4.91 -14.19 3.61
C ASP A 32 4.11 -13.28 2.69
N ASP A 33 2.78 -13.41 2.67
CA ASP A 33 1.95 -12.47 1.92
C ASP A 33 1.81 -11.13 2.67
N LEU A 34 1.33 -10.10 1.97
CA LEU A 34 1.13 -8.78 2.55
C LEU A 34 -0.30 -8.31 2.35
N CYS A 35 -0.93 -7.85 3.43
CA CYS A 35 -2.16 -7.08 3.38
C CYS A 35 -1.86 -5.63 3.79
N VAL A 36 -2.13 -4.69 2.90
CA VAL A 36 -2.00 -3.26 3.16
C VAL A 36 -3.36 -2.62 3.28
N THR A 37 -3.65 -2.05 4.45
CA THR A 37 -4.80 -1.18 4.67
C THR A 37 -4.40 0.26 4.40
N VAL A 38 -5.07 0.92 3.47
CA VAL A 38 -4.89 2.34 3.19
C VAL A 38 -6.14 3.10 3.63
N THR A 39 -5.95 4.08 4.51
CA THR A 39 -7.00 4.99 4.97
C THR A 39 -6.70 6.42 4.61
N HIS A 40 -7.68 7.32 4.72
CA HIS A 40 -7.49 8.75 4.49
C HIS A 40 -7.79 9.54 5.76
N GLU A 41 -6.91 10.46 6.14
CA GLU A 41 -7.04 11.21 7.41
C GLU A 41 -8.33 12.04 7.48
N SER A 42 -8.68 12.73 6.40
CA SER A 42 -9.88 13.58 6.32
C SER A 42 -11.11 12.89 5.72
N ASN A 43 -11.02 11.61 5.36
CA ASN A 43 -12.15 10.88 4.75
C ASN A 43 -12.30 9.52 5.45
N PRO A 44 -13.11 9.45 6.53
CA PRO A 44 -13.34 8.23 7.29
C PRO A 44 -13.92 7.08 6.45
N GLY A 45 -14.64 7.39 5.37
CA GLY A 45 -15.20 6.39 4.45
C GLY A 45 -14.17 5.79 3.49
N PHE A 46 -12.98 6.38 3.39
CA PHE A 46 -11.89 5.82 2.59
C PHE A 46 -11.13 4.77 3.38
N HIS A 47 -11.53 3.51 3.19
CA HIS A 47 -10.86 2.34 3.75
C HIS A 47 -10.68 1.31 2.65
N LYS A 48 -9.44 1.10 2.19
CA LYS A 48 -9.12 0.15 1.12
C LYS A 48 -8.09 -0.85 1.60
N LYS A 49 -8.39 -2.14 1.44
CA LYS A 49 -7.46 -3.23 1.75
C LYS A 49 -6.94 -3.84 0.46
N PHE A 50 -5.63 -3.97 0.37
CA PHE A 50 -4.92 -4.49 -0.80
C PHE A 50 -4.09 -5.69 -0.39
N TYR A 51 -4.29 -6.80 -1.08
CA TYR A 51 -3.53 -8.02 -0.84
C TYR A 51 -2.48 -8.23 -1.93
N PHE A 52 -1.27 -8.60 -1.53
CA PHE A 52 -0.13 -8.88 -2.39
C PHE A 52 0.46 -10.24 -2.04
N SER A 53 0.66 -11.06 -3.08
CA SER A 53 1.32 -12.35 -2.91
C SER A 53 2.81 -12.23 -2.65
N ALA A 54 3.36 -13.18 -1.90
CA ALA A 54 4.77 -13.23 -1.57
C ALA A 54 5.68 -13.25 -2.83
N LYS A 55 5.24 -13.97 -3.87
CA LYS A 55 5.93 -14.08 -5.17
C LYS A 55 6.10 -12.73 -5.85
N GLN A 56 5.09 -11.86 -5.78
CA GLN A 56 5.15 -10.53 -6.40
C GLN A 56 6.06 -9.56 -5.62
N LEU A 57 6.24 -9.83 -4.33
CA LEU A 57 7.02 -9.01 -3.41
C LEU A 57 8.47 -9.48 -3.28
N HIS A 58 8.89 -10.47 -4.06
CA HIS A 58 10.26 -10.99 -4.03
C HIS A 58 11.27 -9.84 -4.19
N GLU A 59 12.29 -9.83 -3.32
CA GLU A 59 13.34 -8.79 -3.20
C GLU A 59 12.88 -7.35 -2.88
N LYS A 60 11.57 -7.10 -2.78
CA LYS A 60 11.07 -5.75 -2.51
C LYS A 60 11.09 -5.42 -1.03
N LYS A 61 11.67 -4.25 -0.72
CA LYS A 61 11.78 -3.71 0.64
C LYS A 61 10.72 -2.65 0.95
N SER A 62 10.06 -2.12 -0.08
CA SER A 62 8.96 -1.17 0.06
C SER A 62 8.02 -1.19 -1.13
N LEU A 63 6.79 -0.77 -0.87
CA LEU A 63 5.79 -0.48 -1.88
C LEU A 63 5.55 1.02 -1.94
N HIS A 64 5.33 1.54 -3.14
CA HIS A 64 5.06 2.94 -3.37
C HIS A 64 3.71 3.09 -4.07
N PHE A 65 2.95 4.10 -3.69
CA PHE A 65 1.70 4.43 -4.34
C PHE A 65 1.43 5.92 -4.31
N ASP A 66 0.63 6.39 -5.26
CA ASP A 66 0.03 7.72 -5.24
C ASP A 66 -1.45 7.64 -4.88
N TRP A 67 -2.01 8.78 -4.49
CA TRP A 67 -3.45 8.95 -4.33
C TRP A 67 -3.92 10.11 -5.20
N ASN A 68 -4.91 9.86 -6.06
CA ASN A 68 -5.44 10.83 -7.03
C ASN A 68 -6.76 11.48 -6.58
N GLY A 69 -7.10 11.42 -5.29
CA GLY A 69 -8.39 11.86 -4.75
C GLY A 69 -9.44 10.76 -4.67
N LYS A 70 -9.36 9.71 -5.50
CA LYS A 70 -10.38 8.65 -5.60
C LYS A 70 -9.84 7.24 -5.36
N SER A 71 -8.62 6.95 -5.82
CA SER A 71 -8.03 5.62 -5.76
C SER A 71 -6.55 5.66 -5.41
N VAL A 72 -6.08 4.53 -4.90
CA VAL A 72 -4.65 4.25 -4.72
C VAL A 72 -4.09 3.73 -6.04
N VAL A 73 -3.01 4.34 -6.51
CA VAL A 73 -2.30 3.95 -7.73
C VAL A 73 -0.93 3.43 -7.36
N TRP A 74 -0.74 2.10 -7.44
CA TRP A 74 0.51 1.44 -7.08
C TRP A 74 1.60 1.66 -8.15
N LYS A 75 2.84 1.87 -7.71
CA LYS A 75 4.01 2.13 -8.56
C LYS A 75 4.92 0.90 -8.67
N GLY A 76 5.82 0.93 -9.64
CA GLY A 76 6.91 -0.05 -9.78
C GLY A 76 6.43 -1.43 -10.24
N GLY A 77 5.45 -1.45 -11.14
CA GLY A 77 4.90 -2.68 -11.75
C GLY A 77 4.12 -3.56 -10.78
N ILE A 78 3.76 -3.05 -9.60
CA ILE A 78 3.00 -3.79 -8.60
C ILE A 78 1.51 -3.49 -8.71
N ILE A 79 0.73 -4.56 -8.71
CA ILE A 79 -0.72 -4.56 -8.77
C ILE A 79 -1.22 -5.51 -7.68
N PRO A 80 -2.11 -5.09 -6.77
CA PRO A 80 -2.70 -5.97 -5.77
C PRO A 80 -3.36 -7.17 -6.43
N THR A 81 -3.17 -8.36 -5.86
CA THR A 81 -3.83 -9.58 -6.32
C THR A 81 -5.33 -9.53 -6.01
N LYS A 82 -5.72 -8.88 -4.91
CA LYS A 82 -7.12 -8.66 -4.53
C LYS A 82 -7.30 -7.31 -3.84
N ILE A 83 -8.47 -6.70 -4.03
CA ILE A 83 -8.96 -5.57 -3.26
C ILE A 83 -10.09 -6.12 -2.37
N LEU A 84 -9.97 -5.90 -1.05
CA LEU A 84 -10.91 -6.39 -0.04
C LEU A 84 -11.78 -5.24 0.50
#